data_AF-A6EMN3-F1
#
_entry.id   AF-A6EMN3-F1
#
_cell.length_a   1.000
_cell.length_b   1.000
_cell.length_c   1.000
_cell.angle_alpha   90.00
_cell.angle_beta   90.00
_cell.angle_gamma   90.00
#
_symmetry.space_group_name_H-M   'P 1'
#
loop_
_entity.id
_entity.type
_entity.pdbx_description
1 polymer ?
#
loop_
_entity_poly.entity_id
_entity_poly.type
_entity_poly.pdbx_seq_one_letter_code
_entity_poly.pdbx_strand_id
1 'polypeptide(L)'
;MSFSFLNAQNSLVDLSNDEKQNILQVNPSFNTLDGQQLLQQVGDVNQVYIQQMGYNNTAVTQVVSSRANVEIYQIGDDNSVFSYYNAGTINSEIVQQGNANTFFETALGGAFEEVNSINSQIGDNLTLTKIGSNSISNNISINMAGNNKTISVISF
;
A
#
# COMPACT_ATOMS: atom_id res chain seq x y z
N MET A 1 36.98 7.16 -2.48
CA MET A 1 36.02 8.25 -2.20
C MET A 1 35.13 7.79 -1.06
N SER A 2 35.32 8.33 0.14
CA SER A 2 34.56 7.96 1.34
C SER A 2 33.47 9.01 1.59
N PHE A 3 32.23 8.57 1.78
CA PHE A 3 31.15 9.44 2.23
C PHE A 3 31.01 9.33 3.75
N SER A 4 31.06 10.48 4.44
CA SER A 4 30.76 10.64 5.86
C SER A 4 29.31 11.12 6.02
N PHE A 5 28.51 10.45 6.84
CA PHE A 5 27.17 10.93 7.19
C PHE A 5 27.26 11.90 8.38
N LEU A 6 26.70 13.10 8.18
CA LEU A 6 26.58 14.16 9.16
C LEU A 6 25.44 13.82 10.13
N ASN A 7 25.77 13.76 11.41
CA ASN A 7 24.86 13.42 12.51
C ASN A 7 24.03 14.67 12.87
N ALA A 8 22.76 14.73 12.44
CA ALA A 8 21.84 15.78 12.86
C ALA A 8 21.29 15.44 14.25
N GLN A 9 21.74 16.19 15.25
CA GLN A 9 21.26 16.11 16.64
C GLN A 9 19.77 16.44 16.74
N ASN A 10 19.08 15.59 17.51
CA ASN A 10 17.71 15.72 17.98
C ASN A 10 17.33 17.15 18.42
N SER A 11 16.30 17.71 17.79
CA SER A 11 15.46 18.75 18.38
C SER A 11 14.03 18.22 18.46
N LEU A 12 13.73 17.51 19.55
CA LEU A 12 12.38 17.16 19.97
C LEU A 12 12.14 17.88 21.30
N VAL A 13 11.70 19.14 21.23
CA VAL A 13 11.28 19.92 22.40
C VAL A 13 9.77 20.07 22.33
N ASP A 14 9.11 19.56 23.37
CA ASP A 14 7.69 19.70 23.76
C ASP A 14 6.60 19.20 22.81
N LEU A 15 6.50 17.87 22.71
CA LEU A 15 5.25 17.20 22.32
C LEU A 15 4.66 16.46 23.54
N SER A 16 3.33 16.47 23.64
CA SER A 16 2.57 15.82 24.73
C SER A 16 2.83 14.31 24.74
N ASN A 17 2.61 13.65 25.88
CA ASN A 17 2.87 12.21 26.00
C ASN A 17 2.00 11.38 25.03
N ASP A 18 0.83 11.88 24.62
CA ASP A 18 -0.03 11.22 23.64
C ASP A 18 0.52 11.37 22.20
N GLU A 19 1.12 12.52 21.88
CA GLU A 19 1.82 12.73 20.60
C GLU A 19 3.11 11.90 20.49
N LYS A 20 3.80 11.68 21.61
CA LYS A 20 4.97 10.78 21.65
C LYS A 20 4.60 9.32 21.36
N GLN A 21 3.41 8.86 21.76
CA GLN A 21 2.95 7.49 21.46
C GLN A 21 2.56 7.31 19.99
N ASN A 22 2.05 8.35 19.33
CA ASN A 22 1.74 8.31 17.89
C ASN A 22 2.99 8.40 17.00
N ILE A 23 4.10 8.94 17.51
CA ILE A 23 5.38 9.03 16.79
C ILE A 23 6.27 7.79 17.06
N LEU A 24 6.04 7.05 18.15
CA LEU A 24 6.78 5.82 18.50
C LEU A 24 6.34 4.55 17.73
N GLN A 25 5.50 4.65 16.71
CA GLN A 25 5.17 3.52 15.80
C GLN A 25 5.78 3.62 14.41
N VAL A 26 6.77 4.50 14.20
CA VAL A 26 7.55 4.51 12.95
C VAL A 26 8.95 4.01 13.21
N ASN A 27 9.08 2.69 13.30
CA ASN A 27 10.26 1.90 12.94
C ASN A 27 9.95 0.41 13.16
N PRO A 28 9.41 -0.32 12.17
CA PRO A 28 9.62 -1.75 12.16
C PRO A 28 11.12 -1.96 11.93
N SER A 29 11.84 -2.25 13.02
CA SER A 29 13.23 -2.66 13.00
C SER A 29 13.49 -3.64 11.86
N PHE A 30 14.51 -3.37 11.04
CA PHE A 30 15.08 -4.35 10.11
C PHE A 30 15.64 -5.53 10.92
N ASN A 31 14.80 -6.52 11.22
CA ASN A 31 15.21 -7.77 11.80
C ASN A 31 15.67 -8.70 10.67
N THR A 32 16.97 -8.68 10.37
CA THR A 32 17.62 -9.87 9.79
C THR A 32 17.97 -10.81 10.93
N LEU A 33 17.13 -11.82 11.20
CA LEU A 33 17.51 -13.08 11.85
C LEU A 33 16.36 -14.10 11.75
N ASP A 34 16.74 -15.32 11.34
CA ASP A 34 15.95 -16.52 11.08
C ASP A 34 14.65 -16.71 11.89
N GLY A 35 13.57 -17.02 11.17
CA GLY A 35 12.85 -18.27 11.42
C GLY A 35 11.88 -18.38 12.59
N GLN A 36 11.44 -17.30 13.24
CA GLN A 36 10.27 -17.36 14.14
C GLN A 36 9.38 -16.11 14.01
N GLN A 37 8.27 -16.26 13.27
CA GLN A 37 7.21 -15.25 13.18
C GLN A 37 6.46 -15.19 14.53
N LEU A 38 6.70 -14.14 15.30
CA LEU A 38 5.80 -13.74 16.38
C LEU A 38 4.59 -13.06 15.72
N LEU A 39 3.51 -13.81 15.50
CA LEU A 39 2.21 -13.25 15.10
C LEU A 39 1.62 -12.53 16.31
N GLN A 40 2.10 -11.32 16.57
CA GLN A 40 1.38 -10.39 17.44
C GLN A 40 0.20 -9.88 16.62
N GLN A 41 -0.98 -10.43 16.88
CA GLN A 41 -2.25 -9.92 16.38
C GLN A 41 -2.43 -8.50 16.94
N VAL A 42 -1.93 -7.51 16.21
CA VAL A 42 -2.31 -6.11 16.39
C VAL A 42 -3.81 -6.07 16.09
N GLY A 43 -4.60 -5.54 17.04
CA GLY A 43 -6.06 -5.49 16.95
C GLY A 43 -6.58 -4.68 15.76
N ASP A 44 -7.90 -4.44 15.71
CA ASP A 44 -8.61 -3.70 14.65
C ASP A 44 -8.02 -2.29 14.41
N VAL A 45 -6.95 -2.21 13.62
CA VAL A 45 -6.24 -0.98 13.26
C VAL A 45 -6.17 -0.90 11.75
N ASN A 46 -6.28 0.32 11.22
CA ASN A 46 -6.02 0.58 9.81
C ASN A 46 -4.50 0.59 9.58
N GLN A 47 -4.01 -0.33 8.76
CA GLN A 47 -2.60 -0.44 8.41
C GLN A 47 -2.39 -0.34 6.90
N VAL A 48 -1.29 0.33 6.53
CA VAL A 48 -0.79 0.41 5.15
C VAL A 48 0.67 0.01 5.17
N TYR A 49 1.01 -1.06 4.48
CA TYR A 49 2.37 -1.56 4.30
C TYR A 49 2.82 -1.32 2.86
N ILE A 50 4.00 -0.71 2.70
CA ILE A 50 4.56 -0.38 1.38
C ILE A 50 6.01 -0.85 1.34
N GLN A 51 6.32 -1.71 0.37
CA GLN A 51 7.66 -2.16 0.06
C GLN A 51 8.02 -1.80 -1.38
N GLN A 52 9.14 -1.10 -1.56
CA GLN A 52 9.62 -0.64 -2.87
C GLN A 52 11.07 -1.08 -3.07
N MET A 53 11.33 -1.75 -4.19
CA MET A 53 12.67 -2.19 -4.61
C MET A 53 12.91 -1.74 -6.05
N GLY A 54 13.88 -0.86 -6.24
CA GLY A 54 14.19 -0.21 -7.53
C GLY A 54 14.19 1.31 -7.41
N TYR A 55 14.15 2.00 -8.54
CA TYR A 55 14.21 3.45 -8.64
C TYR A 55 12.86 4.07 -8.98
N ASN A 56 12.59 5.26 -8.43
CA ASN A 56 11.42 6.10 -8.76
C ASN A 56 10.03 5.45 -8.62
N ASN A 57 9.91 4.41 -7.81
CA ASN A 57 8.58 3.88 -7.48
C ASN A 57 7.80 4.89 -6.62
N THR A 58 6.52 5.07 -6.91
CA THR A 58 5.62 5.96 -6.19
C THR A 58 4.41 5.20 -5.68
N ALA A 59 4.02 5.44 -4.43
CA ALA A 59 2.79 4.93 -3.84
C ALA A 59 2.11 6.03 -3.03
N VAL A 60 0.86 6.33 -3.38
CA VAL A 60 -0.01 7.27 -2.66
C VAL A 60 -1.29 6.52 -2.30
N THR A 61 -1.58 6.41 -1.01
CA THR A 61 -2.72 5.64 -0.51
C THR A 61 -3.45 6.43 0.56
N GLN A 62 -4.76 6.58 0.41
CA GLN A 62 -5.63 7.17 1.39
C GLN A 62 -6.72 6.17 1.78
N VAL A 63 -6.92 6.01 3.09
CA VAL A 63 -7.84 5.02 3.66
C VAL A 63 -8.74 5.69 4.69
N VAL A 64 -10.06 5.51 4.52
CA VAL A 64 -11.09 5.87 5.49
C VAL A 64 -11.90 4.62 5.81
N SER A 65 -11.72 4.05 7.00
CA SER A 65 -12.38 2.80 7.39
C SER A 65 -12.38 2.56 8.89
N SER A 66 -13.18 1.59 9.32
CA SER A 66 -13.12 1.06 10.70
C SER A 66 -12.00 0.03 10.85
N ARG A 67 -11.71 -0.73 9.79
CA ARG A 67 -10.59 -1.69 9.72
C ARG A 67 -10.00 -1.72 8.32
N ALA A 68 -8.68 -1.71 8.20
CA ALA A 68 -8.02 -1.80 6.90
C ALA A 68 -6.68 -2.54 6.99
N ASN A 69 -6.44 -3.40 6.01
CA ASN A 69 -5.11 -3.86 5.64
C ASN A 69 -4.87 -3.51 4.17
N VAL A 70 -3.87 -2.68 3.89
CA VAL A 70 -3.45 -2.38 2.51
C VAL A 70 -1.98 -2.70 2.37
N GLU A 71 -1.64 -3.59 1.45
CA GLU A 71 -0.27 -4.02 1.18
C GLU A 71 0.10 -3.66 -0.26
N ILE A 72 1.25 -3.00 -0.42
CA ILE A 72 1.75 -2.55 -1.72
C ILE A 72 3.20 -3.03 -1.88
N TYR A 73 3.45 -3.83 -2.91
CA TYR A 73 4.75 -4.36 -3.25
C TYR A 73 5.14 -3.91 -4.67
N GLN A 74 6.19 -3.12 -4.79
CA GLN A 74 6.71 -2.61 -6.07
C GLN A 74 8.15 -3.07 -6.28
N ILE A 75 8.39 -3.91 -7.29
CA ILE A 75 9.69 -4.48 -7.64
C ILE A 75 10.00 -4.12 -9.10
N GLY A 76 10.99 -3.26 -9.29
CA GLY A 76 11.40 -2.68 -10.57
C GLY A 76 11.41 -1.15 -10.51
N ASP A 77 11.50 -0.50 -11.67
CA ASP A 77 11.68 0.95 -11.76
C ASP A 77 10.41 1.67 -12.26
N ASP A 78 10.22 2.91 -11.83
CA ASP A 78 9.17 3.83 -12.30
C ASP A 78 7.72 3.30 -12.13
N ASN A 79 7.47 2.40 -11.19
CA ASN A 79 6.11 1.93 -10.91
C ASN A 79 5.31 2.94 -10.08
N SER A 80 4.00 3.02 -10.30
CA SER A 80 3.12 3.99 -9.65
C SER A 80 1.84 3.35 -9.14
N VAL A 81 1.49 3.64 -7.88
CA VAL A 81 0.24 3.25 -7.22
C VAL A 81 -0.45 4.48 -6.65
N PHE A 82 -1.71 4.65 -7.02
CA PHE A 82 -2.61 5.66 -6.44
C PHE A 82 -3.88 4.96 -5.99
N SER A 83 -4.17 4.96 -4.69
CA SER A 83 -5.37 4.31 -4.17
C SER A 83 -6.11 5.20 -3.17
N TYR A 84 -7.44 5.23 -3.31
CA TYR A 84 -8.35 5.88 -2.37
C TYR A 84 -9.44 4.89 -1.98
N TYR A 85 -9.54 4.61 -0.69
CA TYR A 85 -10.55 3.72 -0.13
C TYR A 85 -11.40 4.45 0.91
N ASN A 86 -12.72 4.28 0.80
CA ASN A 86 -13.68 4.64 1.82
C ASN A 86 -14.67 3.48 1.97
N ALA A 87 -14.56 2.68 3.03
CA ALA A 87 -15.40 1.50 3.27
C ALA A 87 -15.31 1.06 4.74
N GLY A 88 -16.22 0.20 5.21
CA GLY A 88 -16.19 -0.32 6.59
C GLY A 88 -14.94 -1.17 6.88
N THR A 89 -14.70 -2.17 6.02
CA THR A 89 -13.51 -3.03 6.06
C THR A 89 -12.78 -3.01 4.72
N ILE A 90 -11.46 -2.92 4.76
CA ILE A 90 -10.61 -2.98 3.56
C ILE A 90 -9.54 -4.05 3.74
N ASN A 91 -9.38 -4.90 2.74
CA ASN A 91 -8.26 -5.80 2.59
C ASN A 91 -7.78 -5.72 1.13
N SER A 92 -6.69 -5.02 0.89
CA SER A 92 -6.17 -4.79 -0.45
C SER A 92 -4.71 -5.21 -0.56
N GLU A 93 -4.40 -5.95 -1.61
CA GLU A 93 -3.03 -6.28 -1.99
C GLU A 93 -2.76 -5.78 -3.41
N ILE A 94 -1.68 -5.04 -3.60
CA ILE A 94 -1.24 -4.50 -4.88
C ILE A 94 0.21 -4.94 -5.11
N VAL A 95 0.45 -5.73 -6.15
CA VAL A 95 1.77 -6.23 -6.52
C VAL A 95 2.13 -5.73 -7.92
N GLN A 96 3.26 -5.06 -8.04
CA GLN A 96 3.84 -4.63 -9.31
C GLN A 96 5.24 -5.23 -9.43
N GLN A 97 5.45 -6.11 -10.41
CA GLN A 97 6.75 -6.69 -10.74
C GLN A 97 7.10 -6.38 -12.20
N GLY A 98 8.11 -5.54 -12.41
CA GLY A 98 8.50 -4.99 -13.70
C GLY A 98 8.59 -3.48 -13.64
N ASN A 99 8.62 -2.81 -14.79
CA ASN A 99 8.89 -1.37 -14.87
C ASN A 99 7.71 -0.59 -15.44
N ALA A 100 7.59 0.66 -15.03
CA ALA A 100 6.60 1.60 -15.53
C ALA A 100 5.14 1.10 -15.44
N ASN A 101 4.83 0.26 -14.44
CA ASN A 101 3.45 -0.16 -14.19
C ASN A 101 2.68 0.92 -13.43
N THR A 102 1.42 1.11 -13.78
CA THR A 102 0.54 2.08 -13.14
C THR A 102 -0.72 1.39 -12.62
N PHE A 103 -1.06 1.68 -11.36
CA PHE A 103 -2.29 1.25 -10.71
C PHE A 103 -3.03 2.47 -10.16
N PHE A 104 -4.31 2.59 -10.48
CA PHE A 104 -5.21 3.59 -9.93
C PHE A 104 -6.48 2.92 -9.41
N GLU A 105 -6.82 3.14 -8.14
CA GLU A 105 -8.08 2.69 -7.55
C GLU A 105 -8.80 3.79 -6.79
N THR A 106 -10.12 3.86 -6.97
CA THR A 106 -11.02 4.61 -6.10
C THR A 106 -12.22 3.74 -5.77
N ALA A 107 -12.29 3.25 -4.53
CA ALA A 107 -13.41 2.49 -4.02
C ALA A 107 -14.16 3.32 -2.97
N LEU A 108 -15.39 3.72 -3.30
CA LEU A 108 -16.28 4.53 -2.46
C LEU A 108 -17.47 3.67 -2.03
N GLY A 109 -17.29 2.88 -0.98
CA GLY A 109 -18.34 2.11 -0.34
C GLY A 109 -18.95 2.84 0.86
N GLY A 110 -20.05 2.31 1.36
CA GLY A 110 -20.63 2.71 2.64
C GLY A 110 -19.83 2.20 3.84
N ALA A 111 -20.15 2.71 5.04
CA ALA A 111 -19.52 2.30 6.31
C ALA A 111 -19.69 0.81 6.67
N PHE A 112 -20.58 0.09 5.97
CA PHE A 112 -20.83 -1.34 6.15
C PHE A 112 -20.33 -2.20 4.99
N GLU A 113 -19.72 -1.58 3.98
CA GLU A 113 -19.20 -2.31 2.84
C GLU A 113 -17.78 -2.82 3.09
N GLU A 114 -17.45 -3.90 2.41
CA GLU A 114 -16.12 -4.50 2.41
C GLU A 114 -15.50 -4.34 1.04
N VAL A 115 -14.21 -4.00 1.01
CA VAL A 115 -13.36 -4.01 -0.18
C VAL A 115 -12.29 -5.06 0.03
N ASN A 116 -12.33 -6.13 -0.75
CA ASN A 116 -11.38 -7.24 -0.72
C ASN A 116 -10.79 -7.43 -2.12
N SER A 117 -9.62 -6.85 -2.39
CA SER A 117 -9.06 -6.88 -3.74
C SER A 117 -7.59 -7.26 -3.80
N ILE A 118 -7.23 -8.09 -4.78
CA ILE A 118 -5.86 -8.49 -5.04
C ILE A 118 -5.55 -8.15 -6.48
N ASN A 119 -4.58 -7.26 -6.69
CA ASN A 119 -4.24 -6.74 -8.00
C ASN A 119 -2.76 -6.97 -8.28
N SER A 120 -2.43 -7.75 -9.31
CA SER A 120 -1.05 -8.07 -9.69
C SER A 120 -0.77 -7.64 -11.12
N GLN A 121 0.37 -6.96 -11.31
CA GLN A 121 0.91 -6.56 -12.61
C GLN A 121 2.32 -7.16 -12.75
N ILE A 122 2.50 -8.11 -13.68
CA ILE A 122 3.77 -8.80 -13.95
C ILE A 122 4.25 -8.53 -15.38
N GLY A 123 5.25 -7.68 -15.53
CA GLY A 123 5.81 -7.21 -16.81
C GLY A 123 5.90 -5.68 -16.85
N ASP A 124 6.03 -5.11 -18.06
CA ASP A 124 6.35 -3.68 -18.20
C ASP A 124 5.19 -2.88 -18.85
N ASN A 125 5.06 -1.61 -18.44
CA ASN A 125 4.08 -0.67 -18.99
C ASN A 125 2.63 -1.17 -18.90
N LEU A 126 2.28 -1.81 -17.78
CA LEU A 126 0.92 -2.26 -17.50
C LEU A 126 0.13 -1.15 -16.81
N THR A 127 -1.13 -0.97 -17.21
CA THR A 127 -2.03 0.00 -16.56
C THR A 127 -3.28 -0.71 -16.06
N LEU A 128 -3.58 -0.57 -14.77
CA LEU A 128 -4.81 -1.04 -14.17
C LEU A 128 -5.53 0.11 -13.50
N THR A 129 -6.78 0.32 -13.88
CA THR A 129 -7.66 1.36 -13.32
C THR A 129 -8.93 0.72 -12.79
N LYS A 130 -9.25 0.94 -11.52
CA LYS A 130 -10.49 0.53 -10.86
C LYS A 130 -11.21 1.77 -10.32
N ILE A 131 -12.45 2.00 -10.76
CA ILE A 131 -13.23 3.17 -10.34
C ILE A 131 -14.62 2.73 -9.88
N GLY A 132 -15.00 3.23 -8.71
CA GLY A 132 -16.28 3.00 -8.06
C GLY A 132 -16.31 1.70 -7.29
N SER A 133 -17.47 1.36 -6.74
CA SER A 133 -17.62 0.31 -5.74
C SER A 133 -18.99 -0.33 -5.85
N ASN A 134 -19.03 -1.66 -5.98
CA ASN A 134 -20.22 -2.48 -5.82
C ASN A 134 -19.84 -3.90 -5.39
N SER A 135 -20.83 -4.76 -5.16
CA SER A 135 -20.61 -6.11 -4.63
C SER A 135 -19.64 -6.96 -5.46
N ILE A 136 -19.56 -6.74 -6.78
CA ILE A 136 -18.65 -7.46 -7.67
C ILE A 136 -17.26 -6.82 -7.67
N SER A 137 -17.17 -5.50 -7.92
CA SER A 137 -15.87 -4.82 -8.06
C SER A 137 -15.10 -4.75 -6.75
N ASN A 138 -15.78 -4.74 -5.62
CA ASN A 138 -15.15 -4.77 -4.31
C ASN A 138 -14.45 -6.09 -4.02
N ASN A 139 -14.84 -7.18 -4.69
CA ASN A 139 -14.29 -8.52 -4.49
C ASN A 139 -13.51 -9.03 -5.72
N ILE A 140 -13.23 -8.15 -6.68
CA ILE A 140 -12.52 -8.53 -7.90
C ILE A 140 -11.02 -8.60 -7.64
N SER A 141 -10.41 -9.69 -8.10
CA SER A 141 -8.96 -9.84 -8.20
C SER A 141 -8.52 -9.83 -9.65
N ILE A 142 -7.49 -9.05 -9.96
CA ILE A 142 -7.03 -8.85 -11.33
C ILE A 142 -5.55 -9.22 -11.40
N ASN A 143 -5.23 -10.21 -12.22
CA ASN A 143 -3.85 -10.58 -12.54
C ASN A 143 -3.58 -10.23 -13.99
N MET A 144 -2.69 -9.28 -14.23
CA MET A 144 -2.27 -8.85 -15.55
C MET A 144 -0.80 -9.19 -15.76
N ALA A 145 -0.48 -9.81 -16.89
CA ALA A 145 0.89 -10.15 -17.25
C ALA A 145 1.24 -9.80 -18.71
N GLY A 146 2.53 -9.63 -18.97
CA GLY A 146 3.08 -9.26 -20.28
C GLY A 146 3.41 -7.77 -20.34
N ASN A 147 3.39 -7.18 -21.54
CA ASN A 147 3.82 -5.79 -21.74
C ASN A 147 2.74 -4.95 -22.42
N ASN A 148 2.70 -3.65 -22.10
CA ASN A 148 1.87 -2.64 -22.77
C ASN A 148 0.37 -2.99 -22.79
N LYS A 149 -0.19 -3.41 -21.65
CA LYS A 149 -1.62 -3.76 -21.53
C LYS A 149 -2.34 -2.81 -20.59
N THR A 150 -3.64 -2.63 -20.85
CA THR A 150 -4.51 -1.82 -20.01
C THR A 150 -5.77 -2.59 -19.66
N ILE A 151 -6.16 -2.57 -18.39
CA ILE A 151 -7.46 -3.01 -17.90
C ILE A 151 -8.11 -1.83 -17.17
N SER A 152 -9.38 -1.59 -17.46
CA SER A 152 -10.20 -0.62 -16.74
C SER A 152 -11.47 -1.28 -16.26
N VAL A 153 -11.72 -1.20 -14.96
CA VAL A 153 -12.95 -1.64 -14.32
C VAL A 153 -13.67 -0.41 -13.79
N ILE A 154 -14.89 -0.20 -14.26
CA ILE A 154 -15.73 0.91 -13.83
C ILE A 154 -17.05 0.32 -13.34
N SER A 155 -17.39 0.63 -12.10
CA SER A 155 -18.54 0.08 -11.38
C SER A 155 -19.29 1.18 -10.65
N PHE A 156 -20.61 1.06 -10.59
CA PHE A 156 -21.52 1.96 -9.90
C PHE A 156 -22.62 1.14 -9.21
#